data_AF-A0A7X4HU67-F1
#
_entry.id   AF-A0A7X4HU67-F1
#
_cell.length_a   1.000
_cell.length_b   1.000
_cell.length_c   1.000
_cell.angle_alpha   90.00
_cell.angle_beta   90.00
_cell.angle_gamma   90.00
#
_symmetry.space_group_name_H-M   'P 1'
#
loop_
_entity.id
_entity.type
_entity.pdbx_description
1 polymer ?
#
loop_
_entity_poly.entity_id
_entity_poly.type
_entity_poly.pdbx_seq_one_letter_code
_entity_poly.pdbx_strand_id
1 'polypeptide(L)'
;MARRSRDWNEGLAQDLRDPEFARDFLLAAMDEGVPIQTALGKVIRAMGVKEFAEQAQMAGPNVLRAIHPRHNQTQATLNRLLKPLRLRLSLAKLGGPDGRHAA
;
A
#
# COMPACT_ATOMS: atom_id res chain seq x y z
N MET A 1 -10.34 -6.71 25.49
CA MET A 1 -9.43 -6.04 24.53
C MET A 1 -9.89 -6.10 23.06
N ALA A 2 -11.14 -6.49 22.73
CA ALA A 2 -11.56 -6.71 21.32
C ALA A 2 -12.38 -5.57 20.67
N ARG A 3 -12.97 -4.66 21.47
CA ARG A 3 -13.82 -3.58 20.94
C ARG A 3 -12.99 -2.43 20.37
N ARG A 4 -11.98 -1.99 21.13
CA ARG A 4 -11.06 -0.89 20.76
C ARG A 4 -10.23 -1.20 19.51
N SER A 5 -9.86 -2.47 19.27
CA SER A 5 -9.13 -2.88 18.07
C SER A 5 -10.03 -2.96 16.83
N ARG A 6 -11.32 -3.28 16.99
CA ARG A 6 -12.32 -3.19 15.90
C ARG A 6 -12.55 -1.74 15.50
N ASP A 7 -12.84 -0.88 16.46
CA ASP A 7 -13.07 0.56 16.22
C ASP A 7 -11.83 1.22 15.57
N TRP A 8 -10.62 0.84 15.99
CA TRP A 8 -9.37 1.34 15.41
C TRP A 8 -9.15 0.84 13.97
N ASN A 9 -9.43 -0.44 13.68
CA ASN A 9 -9.31 -0.98 12.33
C ASN A 9 -10.37 -0.38 11.38
N GLU A 10 -11.57 -0.10 11.87
CA GLU A 10 -12.63 0.57 11.11
C GLU A 10 -12.26 2.03 10.82
N GLY A 11 -11.74 2.76 11.82
CA GLY A 11 -11.21 4.11 11.63
C GLY A 11 -10.08 4.16 10.60
N LEU A 12 -9.09 3.28 10.74
CA LEU A 12 -8.00 3.16 9.77
C LEU A 12 -8.49 2.82 8.36
N ALA A 13 -9.46 1.92 8.24
CA ALA A 13 -10.03 1.57 6.93
C ALA A 13 -10.75 2.76 6.28
N GLN A 14 -11.36 3.64 7.07
CA GLN A 14 -12.00 4.85 6.58
C GLN A 14 -10.95 5.86 6.08
N ASP A 15 -9.88 6.09 6.85
CA ASP A 15 -8.80 7.02 6.49
C ASP A 15 -8.05 6.55 5.22
N LEU A 16 -7.84 5.23 5.07
CA LEU A 16 -7.20 4.62 3.90
C LEU A 16 -7.98 4.79 2.59
N ARG A 17 -9.22 5.29 2.62
CA ARG A 17 -9.96 5.65 1.39
C ARG A 17 -9.49 6.96 0.79
N ASP A 18 -8.88 7.83 1.59
CA ASP A 18 -8.22 9.03 1.08
C ASP A 18 -6.89 8.65 0.40
N PRO A 19 -6.71 8.94 -0.90
CA PRO A 19 -5.48 8.60 -1.62
C PRO A 19 -4.21 9.23 -1.04
N GLU A 20 -4.30 10.40 -0.41
CA GLU A 20 -3.14 11.04 0.22
C GLU A 20 -2.73 10.30 1.48
N PHE A 21 -3.68 10.05 2.38
CA PHE A 21 -3.44 9.21 3.56
C PHE A 21 -2.93 7.82 3.20
N ALA A 22 -3.52 7.16 2.18
CA ALA A 22 -3.09 5.84 1.73
C ALA A 22 -1.64 5.82 1.22
N ARG A 23 -1.22 6.87 0.52
CA ARG A 23 0.17 7.05 0.07
C ARG A 23 1.11 7.19 1.26
N ASP A 24 0.79 8.06 2.20
CA ASP A 24 1.66 8.35 3.34
C ASP A 24 1.74 7.13 4.28
N PHE A 25 0.63 6.41 4.45
CA PHE A 25 0.58 5.11 5.12
C PHE A 25 1.53 4.09 4.48
N LEU A 26 1.55 3.98 3.14
CA LEU A 26 2.45 3.05 2.46
C LEU A 26 3.92 3.44 2.65
N LEU A 27 4.24 4.74 2.58
CA LEU A 27 5.60 5.22 2.78
C LEU A 27 6.08 4.90 4.20
N ALA A 28 5.29 5.24 5.21
CA ALA A 28 5.60 4.94 6.61
C ALA A 28 5.74 3.43 6.87
N ALA A 29 4.84 2.61 6.33
CA ALA A 29 4.90 1.16 6.47
C ALA A 29 6.21 0.59 5.87
N MET A 30 6.68 1.13 4.75
CA MET A 30 7.94 0.71 4.15
C MET A 30 9.15 1.07 5.02
N ASP A 31 9.17 2.25 5.64
CA ASP A 31 10.26 2.65 6.55
C ASP A 31 10.30 1.78 7.80
N GLU A 32 9.14 1.38 8.31
CA GLU A 32 9.01 0.45 9.44
C GLU A 32 9.36 -1.00 9.05
N GLY A 33 9.73 -1.25 7.79
CA GLY A 33 10.12 -2.58 7.31
C GLY A 33 8.93 -3.52 7.08
N VAL A 34 7.70 -2.99 7.00
CA VAL A 34 6.53 -3.80 6.66
C VAL A 34 6.64 -4.28 5.21
N PRO A 35 6.44 -5.58 4.93
CA PRO A 35 6.47 -6.08 3.55
C PRO A 35 5.44 -5.36 2.67
N ILE A 36 5.86 -4.88 1.50
CA ILE A 36 5.04 -4.08 0.59
C ILE A 36 3.71 -4.75 0.23
N GLN A 37 3.69 -6.07 0.06
CA GLN A 37 2.47 -6.84 -0.23
C GLN A 37 1.46 -6.76 0.91
N THR A 38 1.95 -6.77 2.16
CA THR A 38 1.12 -6.66 3.36
C THR A 38 0.53 -5.26 3.46
N ALA A 39 1.34 -4.22 3.25
CA ALA A 39 0.91 -2.83 3.29
C ALA A 39 -0.10 -2.52 2.16
N LEU A 40 0.23 -2.86 0.91
CA LEU A 40 -0.69 -2.76 -0.24
C LEU A 40 -1.98 -3.54 0.00
N GLY A 41 -1.88 -4.73 0.59
CA GLY A 41 -3.04 -5.54 0.90
C GLY A 41 -3.98 -4.89 1.91
N LYS A 42 -3.49 -4.08 2.85
CA LYS A 42 -4.34 -3.30 3.76
C LYS A 42 -5.04 -2.17 3.01
N VAL A 43 -4.28 -1.36 2.27
CA VAL A 43 -4.79 -0.23 1.48
C VAL A 43 -5.87 -0.69 0.50
N ILE A 44 -5.58 -1.70 -0.31
CA ILE A 44 -6.48 -2.19 -1.37
C ILE A 44 -7.78 -2.75 -0.77
N ARG A 45 -7.71 -3.43 0.37
CA ARG A 45 -8.91 -3.96 1.04
C ARG A 45 -9.75 -2.84 1.67
N ALA A 46 -9.13 -1.78 2.17
CA ALA A 46 -9.82 -0.62 2.74
C ALA A 46 -10.49 0.26 1.68
N MET A 47 -9.81 0.49 0.54
CA MET A 47 -10.35 1.20 -0.62
C MET A 47 -11.44 0.41 -1.35
N GLY A 48 -11.34 -0.92 -1.33
CA GLY A 48 -12.19 -1.82 -2.10
C GLY A 48 -11.44 -2.42 -3.28
N VAL A 49 -11.46 -3.75 -3.37
CA VAL A 49 -10.67 -4.49 -4.37
C VAL A 49 -11.14 -4.19 -5.79
N LYS A 50 -12.45 -4.00 -5.99
CA LYS A 50 -13.04 -3.76 -7.31
C LYS A 50 -12.64 -2.38 -7.81
N GLU A 51 -12.87 -1.37 -6.98
CA GLU A 51 -12.58 0.04 -7.21
C GLU A 51 -11.08 0.22 -7.52
N PHE A 52 -10.23 -0.41 -6.71
CA PHE A 52 -8.79 -0.37 -6.93
C PHE A 52 -8.37 -1.09 -8.22
N ALA A 53 -8.98 -2.23 -8.54
CA ALA A 53 -8.68 -2.98 -9.75
C ALA A 53 -9.00 -2.17 -11.02
N GLU A 54 -10.09 -1.40 -11.00
CA GLU A 54 -10.44 -0.45 -12.08
C GLU A 54 -9.37 0.64 -12.21
N GLN A 55 -8.97 1.28 -11.11
CA GLN A 55 -7.92 2.31 -11.11
C GLN A 55 -6.55 1.77 -11.59
N ALA A 56 -6.19 0.56 -11.17
CA ALA A 56 -4.95 -0.10 -11.57
C ALA A 56 -5.01 -0.70 -12.99
N GLN A 57 -6.19 -0.68 -13.64
CA GLN A 57 -6.44 -1.32 -14.93
C GLN A 57 -6.04 -2.80 -14.92
N MET A 58 -6.47 -3.51 -13.87
CA MET A 58 -6.17 -4.93 -13.64
C MET A 58 -7.46 -5.70 -13.38
N ALA A 59 -7.48 -6.98 -13.76
CA ALA A 59 -8.56 -7.86 -13.32
C ALA A 59 -8.49 -8.07 -11.79
N GLY A 60 -9.64 -8.01 -11.11
CA GLY A 60 -9.73 -8.18 -9.64
C GLY A 60 -9.00 -9.43 -9.09
N PRO A 61 -9.15 -10.63 -9.70
CA PRO A 61 -8.39 -11.81 -9.27
C PRO A 61 -6.87 -11.64 -9.36
N ASN A 62 -6.38 -10.86 -10.33
CA ASN A 62 -4.96 -10.58 -10.47
C ASN A 62 -4.48 -9.62 -9.39
N VAL A 63 -5.28 -8.63 -8.98
CA VAL A 63 -4.98 -7.75 -7.84
C VAL A 63 -4.87 -8.57 -6.56
N LEU A 64 -5.87 -9.42 -6.27
CA LEU A 64 -5.89 -10.29 -5.09
C LEU A 64 -4.68 -11.24 -5.03
N ARG A 65 -4.33 -11.85 -6.17
CA ARG A 65 -3.14 -12.69 -6.27
C ARG A 65 -1.87 -11.88 -5.99
N ALA A 66 -1.78 -10.67 -6.54
CA ALA A 66 -0.60 -9.83 -6.45
C ALA A 66 -0.33 -9.36 -5.01
N ILE A 67 -1.36 -9.05 -4.22
CA ILE A 67 -1.21 -8.65 -2.80
C ILE A 67 -1.10 -9.83 -1.82
N HIS A 68 -1.04 -11.08 -2.33
CA HIS A 68 -0.89 -12.23 -1.46
C HIS A 68 0.54 -12.27 -0.90
N PRO A 69 0.76 -12.45 0.43
CA PRO A 69 2.09 -12.33 1.05
C PRO A 69 3.16 -13.27 0.48
N ARG A 70 2.73 -14.43 -0.05
CA ARG A 70 3.62 -15.44 -0.65
C ARG A 70 3.91 -15.20 -2.14
N HIS A 71 3.28 -14.21 -2.78
CA HIS A 71 3.42 -14.00 -4.20
C HIS A 71 4.58 -13.05 -4.50
N ASN A 72 5.58 -13.54 -5.24
CA ASN A 72 6.66 -12.69 -5.74
C ASN A 72 6.19 -11.95 -7.00
N GLN A 73 5.98 -10.65 -6.89
CA GLN A 73 5.46 -9.83 -7.99
C GLN A 73 6.60 -9.34 -8.88
N THR A 74 6.32 -9.21 -10.18
CA THR A 74 7.25 -8.51 -11.06
C THR A 74 7.32 -7.02 -10.70
N GLN A 75 8.44 -6.36 -11.00
CA GLN A 75 8.58 -4.91 -10.86
C GLN A 75 7.47 -4.15 -11.63
N ALA A 76 7.10 -4.65 -12.82
CA ALA A 76 6.03 -4.07 -13.63
C ALA A 76 4.67 -4.15 -12.93
N THR A 77 4.35 -5.29 -12.30
CA THR A 77 3.13 -5.46 -11.51
C THR A 77 3.12 -4.54 -10.29
N LEU A 78 4.23 -4.45 -9.56
CA LEU A 78 4.35 -3.55 -8.42
C LEU A 78 4.14 -2.08 -8.82
N ASN A 79 4.82 -1.63 -9.88
CA ASN A 79 4.64 -0.26 -10.39
C ASN A 79 3.20 -0.01 -10.86
N ARG A 80 2.52 -1.01 -11.44
CA ARG A 80 1.11 -0.88 -11.83
C ARG A 80 0.19 -0.70 -10.62
N LEU A 81 0.43 -1.41 -9.53
CA LEU A 81 -0.32 -1.26 -8.28
C LEU A 81 0.00 0.05 -7.55
N LEU A 82 1.21 0.59 -7.68
CA LEU A 82 1.60 1.85 -7.05
C LEU A 82 1.08 3.08 -7.81
N LYS A 83 0.81 2.95 -9.11
CA LYS A 83 0.38 4.06 -9.99
C LYS A 83 -0.92 4.77 -9.53
N PRO A 84 -2.01 4.09 -9.11
CA PRO A 84 -3.19 4.76 -8.56
C PRO A 84 -2.90 5.67 -7.37
N LEU A 85 -1.89 5.32 -6.58
CA LEU A 85 -1.45 6.06 -5.40
C LEU A 85 -0.37 7.10 -5.72
N ARG A 86 -0.11 7.33 -7.01
CA ARG A 86 0.94 8.23 -7.53
C ARG A 86 2.34 7.88 -7.02
N LEU A 87 2.59 6.59 -6.80
CA LEU A 87 3.88 6.05 -6.36
C LEU A 87 4.54 5.23 -7.47
N ARG A 88 5.85 5.01 -7.32
CA ARG A 88 6.64 4.10 -8.15
C ARG A 88 7.78 3.50 -7.33
N LEU A 89 8.23 2.30 -7.70
CA LEU A 89 9.47 1.75 -7.18
C LEU A 89 10.67 2.59 -7.64
N SER A 90 11.58 2.83 -6.72
CA SER A 90 12.86 3.49 -6.96
C SER A 90 13.97 2.77 -6.19
N LEU A 91 15.21 3.08 -6.54
CA LEU A 91 16.39 2.65 -5.80
C LEU A 91 16.86 3.81 -4.93
N ALA A 92 17.34 3.49 -3.73
CA ALA A 92 18.00 4.42 -2.81
C ALA A 92 19.39 3.88 -2.45
N LYS A 93 20.32 4.78 -2.10
CA LYS A 93 21.63 4.37 -1.59
C LYS A 93 21.46 3.79 -0.19
N LEU A 94 22.10 2.66 0.07
CA LEU A 94 22.26 2.15 1.43
C LEU A 94 23.10 3.17 2.23
N GLY A 95 22.54 3.74 3.29
CA GLY A 95 23.20 4.76 4.13
C GLY A 95 23.13 6.21 3.62
N GLY A 96 22.30 6.51 2.61
CA GLY A 96 21.97 7.90 2.29
C GLY A 96 21.12 8.55 3.37
N PRO A 97 21.06 9.90 3.47
CA PRO A 97 20.12 10.55 4.38
C PRO A 97 18.70 10.11 4.01
N ASP A 98 17.98 9.55 4.98
CA ASP A 98 16.53 9.47 4.90
C ASP A 98 16.06 10.90 4.63
N GLY A 99 15.40 11.14 3.49
CA GLY A 99 15.09 12.48 2.97
C GLY A 99 14.12 13.31 3.82
N ARG A 100 14.07 13.06 5.14
CA ARG A 100 13.15 13.62 6.12
C ARG A 100 13.89 14.33 7.25
N HIS A 101 14.99 15.02 6.95
CA HIS A 101 15.59 16.05 7.83
C HIS A 101 16.06 17.24 6.98
N ALA A 102 15.23 17.70 6.05
CA ALA A 102 15.36 19.04 5.48
C ALA A 102 14.16 19.85 6.00
N ALA A 103 14.50 20.94 6.69
CA ALA A 103 13.66 21.80 7.51
C ALA A 103 12.43 22.39 6.79
#